data_AF-A0A9D1XK58-F1
#
_entry.id   AF-A0A9D1XK58-F1
#
_cell.length_a   1.000
_cell.length_b   1.000
_cell.length_c   1.000
_cell.angle_alpha   90.00
_cell.angle_beta   90.00
_cell.angle_gamma   90.00
#
_symmetry.space_group_name_H-M   'P 1'
#
loop_
_entity.id
_entity.type
_entity.pdbx_description
1 polymer ?
#
loop_
_entity_poly.entity_id
_entity_poly.type
_entity_poly.pdbx_seq_one_letter_code
_entity_poly.pdbx_strand_id
1 'polypeptide(L)' 'MINYLPKKILSEDDLAELDYMVHQIKVRMIIQVTYYGNNQYVQIEGIVSKLNLDTKMIQIVKTKLDLTNIINISF' A
#
# COMPACT_ATOMS: atom_id res chain seq x y z
N MET A 1 -16.27 17.16 -14.84
CA MET A 1 -15.47 17.55 -13.66
C MET A 1 -14.74 16.31 -13.17
N ILE A 2 -13.40 16.35 -13.06
CA ILE A 2 -12.64 15.26 -12.42
C ILE A 2 -12.52 15.63 -10.95
N ASN A 3 -13.12 14.84 -10.06
CA ASN A 3 -13.05 15.05 -8.62
C ASN A 3 -11.73 14.50 -8.10
N TYR A 4 -10.80 15.38 -7.74
CA TYR A 4 -9.58 15.00 -7.02
C TYR A 4 -9.94 14.77 -5.56
N LEU A 5 -9.63 13.60 -5.04
CA LEU A 5 -9.74 13.34 -3.60
C LEU A 5 -8.40 13.73 -2.95
N PRO A 6 -8.37 14.57 -1.90
CA PRO A 6 -7.14 14.85 -1.18
C PRO A 6 -6.58 13.57 -0.55
N LYS A 7 -5.24 13.47 -0.46
CA LYS A 7 -4.59 12.35 0.24
C LYS A 7 -5.09 12.33 1.69
N LYS A 8 -5.72 11.24 2.09
CA LYS A 8 -6.17 11.00 3.46
C LYS A 8 -4.94 11.02 4.36
N ILE A 9 -5.00 11.84 5.42
CA ILE A 9 -4.08 11.71 6.54
C ILE A 9 -4.62 10.56 7.38
N LEU A 10 -3.83 9.50 7.54
CA LEU A 10 -4.17 8.36 8.39
C LEU A 10 -4.14 8.81 9.86
N SER A 11 -5.07 8.32 10.67
CA SER A 11 -5.00 8.45 12.13
C SER A 11 -3.83 7.63 12.68
N GLU A 12 -3.47 7.85 13.94
CA GLU A 12 -2.45 7.03 14.62
C GLU A 12 -2.85 5.54 14.65
N ASP A 13 -4.13 5.26 14.89
CA ASP A 13 -4.67 3.90 14.87
C ASP A 13 -4.55 3.26 13.48
N ASP A 14 -4.96 3.98 12.42
CA ASP A 14 -4.85 3.51 11.03
C ASP A 14 -3.37 3.25 10.64
N LEU A 15 -2.45 4.10 11.12
CA LEU A 15 -1.01 3.93 10.90
C LEU A 15 -0.46 2.70 11.62
N ALA A 16 -0.87 2.47 12.88
CA ALA A 16 -0.44 1.31 13.65
C ALA A 16 -0.96 0.01 13.02
N GLU A 17 -2.20 -0.01 12.55
CA GLU A 17 -2.76 -1.15 11.82
C GLU A 17 -1.99 -1.40 10.52
N LEU A 18 -1.72 -0.35 9.73
CA LEU A 18 -0.98 -0.50 8.49
C LEU A 18 0.45 -0.99 8.73
N ASP A 19 1.14 -0.46 9.74
CA ASP A 19 2.48 -0.90 10.14
C ASP A 19 2.47 -2.39 10.53
N TYR A 20 1.51 -2.80 11.38
CA TYR A 20 1.34 -4.20 11.76
C TYR A 20 1.16 -5.08 10.51
N MET A 21 0.27 -4.70 9.59
CA MET A 21 -0.01 -5.46 8.38
C MET A 21 1.20 -5.56 7.46
N VAL A 22 1.94 -4.47 7.26
CA VAL A 22 3.18 -4.45 6.45
C VAL A 22 4.21 -5.44 6.98
N HIS A 23 4.37 -5.54 8.29
CA HIS A 23 5.31 -6.48 8.93
C HIS A 23 4.90 -7.95 8.79
N GLN A 24 3.63 -8.25 8.52
CA GLN A 24 3.17 -9.63 8.26
C GLN A 24 3.44 -10.09 6.82
N ILE A 25 3.66 -9.16 5.89
CA ILE A 25 3.77 -9.48 4.46
C ILE A 25 5.04 -10.27 4.18
N LYS A 26 4.87 -11.37 3.43
CA LYS A 26 5.97 -12.17 2.88
C LYS A 26 5.92 -12.16 1.36
N VAL A 27 7.10 -12.20 0.75
CA VAL A 27 7.22 -12.43 -0.70
C VAL A 27 6.49 -13.72 -1.05
N ARG A 28 5.76 -13.72 -2.18
CA ARG A 28 4.81 -14.73 -2.67
C ARG A 28 3.40 -14.72 -2.06
N MET A 29 3.09 -13.88 -1.07
CA MET A 29 1.70 -13.68 -0.65
C MET A 29 0.88 -12.98 -1.73
N ILE A 30 -0.40 -13.32 -1.86
CA ILE A 30 -1.38 -12.52 -2.60
C ILE A 30 -1.98 -11.54 -1.60
N ILE A 31 -1.91 -10.25 -1.92
CA ILE A 31 -2.47 -9.19 -1.08
C ILE A 31 -3.25 -8.22 -1.94
N GLN A 32 -4.17 -7.50 -1.31
CA GLN A 32 -4.81 -6.33 -1.87
C GLN A 32 -4.23 -5.07 -1.23
N VAL A 33 -3.88 -4.08 -2.05
CA VAL A 33 -3.27 -2.81 -1.62
C VAL A 33 -4.08 -1.66 -2.19
N THR A 34 -4.52 -0.77 -1.31
CA THR A 34 -5.06 0.54 -1.69
C THR A 34 -4.00 1.60 -1.44
N TYR A 35 -3.62 2.35 -2.46
CA TYR A 35 -2.62 3.41 -2.38
C TYR A 35 -3.12 4.70 -3.05
N TYR A 36 -2.55 5.83 -2.63
CA TYR A 36 -2.81 7.13 -3.24
C TYR A 36 -1.73 7.44 -4.29
N GLY A 37 -2.14 7.57 -5.55
CA GLY A 37 -1.24 7.87 -6.66
C GLY A 37 -1.99 8.54 -7.81
N ASN A 38 -1.32 9.41 -8.58
CA ASN A 38 -1.96 10.18 -9.66
C ASN A 38 -3.25 10.90 -9.22
N ASN A 39 -3.21 11.50 -8.02
CA ASN A 39 -4.30 12.23 -7.38
C ASN A 39 -5.61 11.44 -7.21
N GLN A 40 -5.52 10.11 -7.13
CA GLN A 40 -6.64 9.20 -6.92
C GLN A 40 -6.24 8.03 -6.03
N TYR A 41 -7.23 7.35 -5.47
CA TYR A 41 -7.02 6.08 -4.78
C TYR A 41 -7.07 4.95 -5.81
N VAL A 42 -6.04 4.12 -5.81
CA VAL A 42 -5.92 2.96 -6.69
C VAL A 42 -5.84 1.73 -5.82
N GLN A 43 -6.65 0.73 -6.16
CA GLN A 43 -6.64 -0.57 -5.53
C GLN A 43 -6.08 -1.59 -6.51
N ILE A 44 -5.10 -2.37 -6.07
CA ILE A 44 -4.53 -3.47 -6.84
C ILE A 44 -4.48 -4.73 -5.99
N GLU A 45 -4.61 -5.88 -6.63
CA GLU A 45 -4.45 -7.18 -6.00
C GLU A 45 -3.41 -7.98 -6.77
N GLY A 46 -2.56 -8.70 -6.05
CA GLY A 46 -1.63 -9.62 -6.68
C GLY A 46 -0.52 -10.10 -5.78
N ILE A 47 0.42 -10.82 -6.39
CA ILE A 47 1.53 -11.46 -5.68
C ILE A 47 2.57 -10.41 -5.29
N VAL A 48 2.98 -10.41 -4.03
CA VAL A 48 4.14 -9.68 -3.52
C VAL A 48 5.40 -10.29 -4.12
N SER A 49 5.99 -9.60 -5.08
CA SER A 49 7.20 -10.01 -5.78
C SER A 49 8.48 -9.54 -5.09
N LYS A 50 8.42 -8.40 -4.38
CA LYS A 50 9.51 -7.85 -3.55
C LYS A 50 8.95 -7.03 -2.40
N LEU A 51 9.66 -7.01 -1.27
CA LEU A 51 9.42 -6.13 -0.13
C LEU A 51 10.79 -5.70 0.43
N ASN A 52 10.95 -4.40 0.67
CA ASN A 52 12.10 -3.83 1.36
C ASN A 52 11.60 -2.75 2.32
N LEU A 53 11.68 -3.01 3.62
CA LEU A 53 11.21 -2.11 4.66
C LEU A 53 12.16 -0.91 4.87
N ASP A 54 13.48 -1.11 4.69
CA ASP A 54 14.48 -0.05 4.81
C ASP A 54 14.26 1.04 3.77
N THR A 55 14.01 0.65 2.52
CA THR A 55 13.71 1.58 1.41
C THR A 55 12.23 1.90 1.28
N LYS A 56 11.38 1.41 2.20
CA LYS A 56 9.92 1.57 2.17
C LYS A 56 9.28 1.23 0.82
N MET A 57 9.68 0.12 0.20
CA MET A 57 9.24 -0.27 -1.13
C MET A 57 8.62 -1.67 -1.14
N ILE A 58 7.46 -1.79 -1.78
CA ILE A 58 6.82 -3.07 -2.09
C ILE A 58 6.55 -3.17 -3.58
N GLN A 59 6.69 -4.37 -4.14
CA GLN A 59 6.37 -4.63 -5.54
C GLN A 59 5.29 -5.70 -5.65
N ILE A 60 4.13 -5.33 -6.19
CA ILE A 60 3.00 -6.22 -6.47
C ILE A 60 3.00 -6.55 -7.96
N VAL A 61 3.23 -7.82 -8.30
CA VAL A 61 3.45 -8.29 -9.68
C VAL A 61 4.60 -7.50 -10.35
N LYS A 62 4.29 -6.48 -11.14
CA LYS A 62 5.27 -5.59 -11.82
C LYS A 62 5.21 -4.15 -11.29
N THR A 63 4.23 -3.83 -10.47
CA THR A 63 3.96 -2.47 -9.96
C THR A 63 4.77 -2.23 -8.70
N LYS A 64 5.65 -1.23 -8.71
CA LYS A 64 6.41 -0.79 -7.55
C LYS A 64 5.66 0.32 -6.84
N LEU A 65 5.53 0.22 -5.52
CA LEU A 65 4.86 1.17 -4.66
C LEU A 65 5.78 1.59 -3.51
N ASP A 66 5.70 2.87 -3.16
CA ASP A 66 6.24 3.39 -1.91
C ASP A 66 5.22 3.13 -0.79
N LEU A 67 5.66 2.51 0.31
CA LEU A 67 4.81 2.19 1.46
C LEU A 67 4.16 3.44 2.06
N THR A 68 4.79 4.61 1.95
CA THR A 68 4.25 5.90 2.45
C THR A 68 3.04 6.42 1.66
N ASN A 69 2.76 5.80 0.51
CA ASN A 69 1.56 6.09 -0.28
C ASN A 69 0.45 5.05 -0.08
N ILE A 70 0.71 3.98 0.66
CA ILE A 70 -0.30 2.97 0.96
C ILE A 70 -1.25 3.49 2.04
N ILE A 71 -2.52 3.18 1.85
CA ILE A 71 -3.65 3.60 2.69
C ILE A 71 -4.21 2.40 3.44
N ASN A 72 -4.22 1.22 2.81
CA ASN A 72 -4.73 -0.02 3.41
C ASN A 72 -4.11 -1.25 2.72
N ILE A 73 -3.98 -2.34 3.48
CA ILE A 73 -3.55 -3.66 3.00
C ILE A 73 -4.47 -4.72 3.61
N SER A 74 -4.88 -5.72 2.82
CA SER A 74 -5.63 -6.89 3.28
C SER A 74 -5.17 -8.19 2.59
N PHE A 75 -5.30 -9.33 3.28
CA PHE A 75 -4.96 -10.70 2.81
C PHE A 75 -5.62 -11.77 3.67
#